data_AF-A0A367AZE9-F1
#
_entry.id   AF-A0A367AZE9-F1
#
_cell.length_a   1.000
_cell.length_b   1.000
_cell.length_c   1.000
_cell.angle_alpha   90.00
_cell.angle_beta   90.00
_cell.angle_gamma   90.00
#
_symmetry.space_group_name_H-M   'P 1'
#
loop_
_entity.id
_entity.type
_entity.pdbx_description
1 polymer ?
#
loop_
_entity_poly.entity_id
_entity_poly.type
_entity_poly.pdbx_seq_one_letter_code
_entity_poly.pdbx_strand_id
1 'polypeptide(L)'
;MSHVLDRLKVQESRAALPGLAKRMQTLQMELTREITAARAFTDPDLSPEGLGKRREQLAETARKRADQELTALTAEMRQHIGRVREWAESRRPRVVDDPVQLQKMSLAWDRARAMLDNGRSIRQVLAESSDPAMVLAVREWGPDYLRANEPRDSGLAGYAQRPEPVDYSGLIRSADERLGELLRGEVATAVAALRELDVMEAGWQSRSANVGQQIVGGAHDPLQAAIEAHYAEQMAGAGYQDSGDDTGDSPPTGDAA
;
A
#
# COMPACT_ATOMS: atom_id res chain seq x y z
N MET A 1 15.98 6.26 -28.72
CA MET A 1 16.09 4.81 -28.44
C MET A 1 15.99 4.49 -26.94
N SER A 2 16.58 5.28 -26.03
CA SER A 2 16.53 5.00 -24.56
C SER A 2 15.11 4.87 -24.00
N HIS A 3 14.20 5.82 -24.29
CA HIS A 3 12.84 5.82 -23.71
C HIS A 3 11.98 4.60 -24.09
N VAL A 4 12.18 4.03 -25.28
CA VAL A 4 11.42 2.85 -25.73
C VAL A 4 11.86 1.61 -24.96
N LEU A 5 13.17 1.46 -24.74
CA LEU A 5 13.73 0.35 -23.97
C LEU A 5 13.30 0.40 -22.50
N ASP A 6 13.26 1.60 -21.89
CA ASP A 6 12.79 1.76 -20.51
C ASP A 6 11.31 1.36 -20.39
N ARG A 7 10.47 1.79 -21.33
CA ARG A 7 9.05 1.44 -21.34
C ARG A 7 8.82 -0.05 -21.50
N LEU A 8 9.60 -0.72 -22.35
CA LEU A 8 9.55 -2.17 -22.54
C LEU A 8 9.90 -2.91 -21.24
N LYS A 9 11.01 -2.54 -20.59
CA LYS A 9 11.43 -3.14 -19.31
C LYS A 9 10.39 -2.97 -18.20
N VAL A 10 9.69 -1.83 -18.20
CA VAL A 10 8.60 -1.55 -17.26
C VAL A 10 7.38 -2.41 -17.57
N GLN A 11 7.03 -2.58 -18.84
CA GLN A 11 5.95 -3.48 -19.26
C GLN A 11 6.25 -4.94 -18.90
N GLU A 12 7.47 -5.41 -19.17
CA GLU A 12 7.93 -6.74 -18.76
C GLU A 12 7.86 -6.90 -17.23
N SER A 13 8.30 -5.88 -16.49
CA SER A 13 8.26 -5.92 -15.03
C SER A 13 6.84 -5.96 -14.50
N ARG A 14 5.91 -5.17 -15.06
CA ARG A 14 4.49 -5.22 -14.70
C ARG A 14 3.85 -6.56 -15.05
N ALA A 15 4.17 -7.13 -16.20
CA ALA A 15 3.66 -8.43 -16.62
C ALA A 15 4.15 -9.59 -15.72
N ALA A 16 5.31 -9.44 -15.07
CA ALA A 16 5.85 -10.43 -14.15
C ALA A 16 5.14 -10.45 -12.78
N LEU A 17 4.62 -9.31 -12.30
CA LEU A 17 4.06 -9.18 -10.93
C LEU A 17 2.91 -10.17 -10.66
N PRO A 18 1.90 -10.37 -11.55
CA PRO A 18 0.87 -11.37 -11.32
C PRO A 18 1.42 -12.80 -11.23
N GLY A 19 2.49 -13.10 -11.98
CA GLY A 19 3.18 -14.39 -11.92
C GLY A 19 3.82 -14.63 -10.55
N LEU A 20 4.41 -13.60 -9.94
CA LEU A 20 4.96 -13.67 -8.59
C LEU A 20 3.86 -13.88 -7.54
N ALA A 21 2.75 -13.17 -7.65
CA ALA A 21 1.61 -13.34 -6.76
C ALA A 21 1.06 -14.77 -6.78
N LYS A 22 1.00 -15.39 -7.97
CA LYS A 22 0.61 -16.80 -8.12
C LYS A 22 1.64 -17.75 -7.49
N ARG A 23 2.95 -17.50 -7.69
CA ARG A 23 4.02 -18.30 -7.06
C ARG A 23 3.97 -18.22 -5.53
N MET A 24 3.71 -17.04 -4.96
CA MET A 24 3.49 -16.87 -3.52
C MET A 24 2.31 -17.71 -3.01
N GLN A 25 1.18 -17.71 -3.75
CA GLN A 25 0.03 -18.54 -3.39
C GLN A 25 0.36 -20.03 -3.45
N THR A 26 1.09 -20.48 -4.48
CA THR A 26 1.57 -21.86 -4.58
C THR A 26 2.47 -22.23 -3.40
N LEU A 27 3.42 -21.37 -3.04
CA LEU A 27 4.30 -21.55 -1.88
C LEU A 27 3.49 -21.73 -0.58
N GLN A 28 2.48 -20.89 -0.35
CA GLN A 28 1.61 -20.99 0.82
C GLN A 28 0.86 -22.34 0.87
N MET A 29 0.30 -22.77 -0.26
CA MET A 29 -0.42 -24.03 -0.37
C MET A 29 0.51 -25.23 -0.13
N GLU A 30 1.71 -25.21 -0.70
CA GLU A 30 2.71 -26.25 -0.52
C GLU A 30 3.20 -26.35 0.92
N LEU A 31 3.53 -25.22 1.55
CA LEU A 31 3.93 -25.19 2.95
C LEU A 31 2.85 -25.77 3.87
N THR A 32 1.59 -25.37 3.66
CA THR A 32 0.44 -25.89 4.42
C THR A 32 0.29 -27.40 4.24
N ARG A 33 0.39 -27.88 3.00
CA ARG A 33 0.32 -29.31 2.67
C ARG A 33 1.44 -30.10 3.34
N GLU A 34 2.67 -29.60 3.30
CA GLU A 34 3.83 -30.27 3.88
C GLU A 34 3.80 -30.30 5.41
N ILE A 35 3.40 -29.21 6.06
CA ILE A 35 3.21 -29.19 7.51
C ILE A 35 2.11 -30.18 7.92
N THR A 36 1.01 -30.24 7.16
CA THR A 36 -0.08 -31.20 7.42
C THR A 36 0.39 -32.64 7.24
N ALA A 37 1.14 -32.93 6.17
CA ALA A 37 1.72 -34.24 5.93
C ALA A 37 2.73 -34.64 7.02
N ALA A 38 3.57 -33.69 7.47
CA ALA A 38 4.48 -33.89 8.58
C ALA A 38 3.73 -34.26 9.87
N ARG A 39 2.64 -33.56 10.20
CA ARG A 39 1.80 -33.88 11.38
C ARG A 39 1.12 -35.24 11.28
N ALA A 40 0.70 -35.63 10.09
CA ALA A 40 0.05 -36.91 9.81
C ALA A 40 1.04 -38.08 9.68
N PHE A 41 2.36 -37.83 9.70
CA PHE A 41 3.37 -38.87 9.52
C PHE A 41 3.26 -39.97 10.58
N THR A 42 3.30 -41.22 10.13
CA THR A 42 3.28 -42.43 10.97
C THR A 42 4.37 -43.39 10.52
N ASP A 43 4.93 -44.11 11.48
CA ASP A 43 5.98 -45.10 11.28
C ASP A 43 5.85 -46.15 12.40
N PRO A 44 5.56 -47.42 12.08
CA PRO A 44 5.36 -48.46 13.08
C PRO A 44 6.65 -48.81 13.84
N ASP A 45 7.83 -48.48 13.29
CA ASP A 45 9.12 -48.80 13.89
C ASP A 45 9.61 -47.72 14.86
N LEU A 46 8.90 -46.58 14.93
CA LEU A 46 9.25 -45.46 15.80
C LEU A 46 8.42 -45.46 17.10
N SER A 47 9.10 -45.18 18.21
CA SER A 47 8.43 -44.88 19.48
C SER A 47 7.61 -43.58 19.37
N PRO A 48 6.65 -43.33 20.29
CA PRO A 48 5.90 -42.06 20.30
C PRO A 48 6.79 -40.81 20.35
N GLU A 49 7.90 -40.85 21.09
CA GLU A 49 8.88 -39.76 21.13
C GLU A 49 9.63 -39.63 19.79
N GLY A 50 10.02 -40.77 19.18
CA GLY A 50 10.66 -40.81 17.87
C GLY A 50 9.76 -40.26 16.76
N LEU A 51 8.46 -40.58 16.79
CA LEU A 51 7.44 -40.00 15.91
C LEU A 51 7.36 -38.49 16.10
N GLY A 52 7.28 -38.00 17.35
CA GLY A 52 7.26 -36.57 17.65
C GLY A 52 8.46 -35.84 17.03
N LYS A 53 9.68 -36.34 17.25
CA LYS A 53 10.91 -35.78 16.68
C LYS A 53 10.90 -35.81 15.15
N ARG A 54 10.43 -36.91 14.55
CA ARG A 54 10.40 -37.04 13.09
C ARG A 54 9.39 -36.08 12.45
N ARG A 55 8.21 -35.91 13.05
CA ARG A 55 7.19 -34.95 12.60
C ARG A 55 7.73 -33.52 12.66
N GLU A 56 8.42 -33.15 13.74
CA GLU A 56 9.02 -31.82 13.86
C GLU A 56 10.12 -31.60 12.82
N GLN A 57 11.01 -32.58 12.61
CA GLN A 57 12.07 -32.49 11.58
C GLN A 57 11.49 -32.28 10.18
N LEU A 58 10.41 -32.98 9.82
CA LEU A 58 9.74 -32.81 8.54
C LEU A 58 9.11 -31.42 8.42
N ALA A 59 8.45 -30.94 9.47
CA ALA A 59 7.87 -29.59 9.51
C ALA A 59 8.95 -28.50 9.41
N GLU A 60 10.06 -28.64 10.14
CA GLU A 60 11.19 -27.72 10.10
C GLU A 60 11.85 -27.68 8.71
N THR A 61 11.99 -28.83 8.06
CA THR A 61 12.51 -28.91 6.69
C THR A 61 11.61 -28.16 5.71
N ALA A 62 10.29 -28.34 5.82
CA ALA A 62 9.31 -27.61 4.99
C ALA A 62 9.38 -26.10 5.22
N ARG A 63 9.40 -25.65 6.49
CA ARG A 63 9.53 -24.24 6.86
C ARG A 63 10.81 -23.62 6.31
N LYS A 64 11.95 -24.30 6.44
CA LYS A 64 13.24 -23.82 5.94
C LYS A 64 13.27 -23.65 4.42
N ARG A 65 12.67 -24.59 3.68
CA ARG A 65 12.55 -24.47 2.22
C ARG A 65 11.66 -23.27 1.86
N ALA A 66 10.53 -23.14 2.54
CA ALA A 66 9.60 -22.05 2.28
C ALA A 66 10.18 -20.68 2.61
N ASP A 67 10.99 -20.55 3.66
CA ASP A 67 11.69 -19.32 4.02
C ASP A 67 12.68 -18.85 2.93
N GLN A 68 13.44 -19.79 2.38
CA GLN A 68 14.36 -19.51 1.27
C GLN A 68 13.61 -19.05 0.01
N GLU A 69 12.51 -19.71 -0.32
CA GLU A 69 11.69 -19.36 -1.48
C GLU A 69 10.95 -18.02 -1.28
N LEU A 70 10.41 -17.77 -0.08
CA LEU A 70 9.80 -16.50 0.28
C LEU A 70 10.80 -15.34 0.15
N THR A 71 12.04 -15.55 0.60
CA THR A 71 13.11 -14.56 0.49
C THR A 71 13.44 -14.26 -0.97
N ALA A 72 13.57 -15.30 -1.81
CA ALA A 72 13.84 -15.15 -3.25
C ALA A 72 12.69 -14.42 -3.96
N LEU A 73 11.44 -14.82 -3.71
CA LEU A 73 10.24 -14.18 -4.25
C LEU A 73 10.13 -12.71 -3.84
N THR A 74 10.43 -12.40 -2.58
CA THR A 74 10.40 -11.02 -2.06
C THR A 74 11.47 -10.15 -2.73
N ALA A 75 12.66 -10.69 -2.96
CA ALA A 75 13.72 -9.98 -3.68
C ALA A 75 13.33 -9.70 -5.14
N GLU A 76 12.75 -10.70 -5.83
CA GLU A 76 12.26 -10.57 -7.21
C GLU A 76 11.14 -9.53 -7.32
N MET A 77 10.17 -9.58 -6.41
CA MET A 77 9.07 -8.59 -6.31
C MET A 77 9.62 -7.17 -6.13
N ARG A 78 10.52 -6.97 -5.15
CA ARG A 78 11.15 -5.66 -4.90
C ARG A 78 11.89 -5.13 -6.13
N GLN A 79 12.58 -6.00 -6.87
CA GLN A 79 13.26 -5.61 -8.09
C GLN A 79 12.28 -5.11 -9.16
N HIS A 80 11.18 -5.83 -9.39
CA HIS A 80 10.18 -5.42 -10.38
C HIS A 80 9.41 -4.16 -9.96
N ILE A 81 8.99 -4.06 -8.70
CA ILE A 81 8.39 -2.83 -8.14
C ILE A 81 9.37 -1.67 -8.31
N GLY A 82 10.64 -1.83 -7.91
CA GLY A 82 11.65 -0.79 -7.97
C GLY A 82 11.82 -0.20 -9.36
N ARG A 83 11.88 -1.04 -10.40
CA ARG A 83 11.98 -0.58 -11.80
C ARG A 83 10.77 0.22 -12.25
N VAL A 84 9.56 -0.26 -11.95
CA VAL A 84 8.33 0.42 -12.35
C VAL A 84 8.17 1.74 -11.59
N ARG A 85 8.50 1.76 -10.29
CA ARG A 85 8.50 2.95 -9.44
C ARG A 85 9.52 3.99 -9.91
N GLU A 86 10.76 3.59 -10.18
CA GLU A 86 11.80 4.49 -10.69
C GLU A 86 11.40 5.13 -12.04
N TRP A 87 10.85 4.31 -12.95
CA TRP A 87 10.32 4.83 -14.21
C TRP A 87 9.18 5.83 -13.97
N ALA A 88 8.19 5.49 -13.14
CA ALA A 88 7.05 6.37 -12.92
C ALA A 88 7.45 7.66 -12.20
N GLU A 89 8.32 7.58 -11.19
CA GLU A 89 8.79 8.73 -10.41
C GLU A 89 9.63 9.71 -11.23
N SER A 90 10.34 9.24 -12.26
CA SER A 90 11.09 10.11 -13.17
C SER A 90 10.20 10.81 -14.21
N ARG A 91 8.93 10.41 -14.34
CA ARG A 91 7.92 11.05 -15.20
C ARG A 91 6.89 11.87 -14.42
N ARG A 92 6.86 11.78 -13.09
CA ARG A 92 5.99 12.61 -12.27
C ARG A 92 6.46 14.07 -12.29
N PRO A 93 5.53 15.04 -12.32
CA PRO A 93 5.85 16.44 -12.11
C PRO A 93 6.52 16.61 -10.76
N ARG A 94 7.65 17.30 -10.73
CA ARG A 94 8.36 17.65 -9.50
C ARG A 94 8.47 19.16 -9.40
N VAL A 95 8.56 19.62 -8.16
CA VAL A 95 9.00 20.98 -7.88
C VAL A 95 10.43 21.10 -8.40
N VAL A 96 10.64 21.98 -9.37
CA VAL A 96 11.97 22.28 -9.89
C VAL A 96 12.55 23.42 -9.06
N ASP A 97 13.85 23.38 -8.77
CA ASP A 97 14.60 24.47 -8.12
C ASP A 97 14.80 25.68 -9.05
N ASP A 98 13.74 26.08 -9.75
CA ASP A 98 13.65 27.31 -10.52
C ASP A 98 12.88 28.35 -9.69
N PRO A 99 13.51 29.48 -9.31
CA PRO A 99 12.86 30.54 -8.53
C PRO A 99 11.51 31.00 -9.09
N VAL A 100 11.35 31.02 -10.42
CA VAL A 100 10.09 31.44 -11.05
C VAL A 100 8.99 30.41 -10.84
N GLN A 101 9.32 29.13 -10.93
CA GLN A 101 8.36 28.05 -10.69
C GLN A 101 7.99 27.95 -9.21
N LEU A 102 8.96 28.12 -8.31
CA LEU A 102 8.73 28.17 -6.87
C LEU A 102 7.78 29.31 -6.48
N GLN A 103 7.97 30.50 -7.05
CA GLN A 103 7.07 31.64 -6.81
C GLN A 103 5.65 31.34 -7.30
N LYS A 104 5.50 30.77 -8.51
CA LYS A 104 4.18 30.37 -9.03
C LYS A 104 3.51 29.34 -8.14
N MET A 105 4.27 28.35 -7.66
CA MET A 105 3.77 27.32 -6.77
C MET A 105 3.34 27.90 -5.42
N SER A 106 4.13 28.82 -4.85
CA SER A 106 3.77 29.55 -3.62
C SER A 106 2.44 30.30 -3.77
N LEU A 107 2.26 31.05 -4.87
CA LEU A 107 1.00 31.75 -5.14
C LEU A 107 -0.17 30.78 -5.39
N ALA A 108 0.08 29.61 -5.96
CA ALA A 108 -0.93 28.58 -6.14
C ALA A 108 -1.34 27.96 -4.79
N TRP A 109 -0.40 27.77 -3.89
CA TRP A 109 -0.66 27.34 -2.52
C TRP A 109 -1.43 28.36 -1.70
N ASP A 110 -1.06 29.64 -1.77
CA ASP A 110 -1.79 30.69 -1.05
C ASP A 110 -3.27 30.71 -1.47
N ARG A 111 -3.55 30.48 -2.77
CA ARG A 111 -4.92 30.31 -3.27
C ARG A 111 -5.59 29.05 -2.74
N ALA A 112 -4.91 27.90 -2.75
CA ALA A 112 -5.45 26.66 -2.19
C ALA A 112 -5.77 26.83 -0.70
N ARG A 113 -4.86 27.40 0.08
CA ARG A 113 -5.03 27.69 1.50
C ARG A 113 -6.23 28.63 1.74
N ALA A 114 -6.37 29.70 0.97
CA ALA A 114 -7.55 30.56 1.08
C ALA A 114 -8.86 29.79 0.83
N MET A 115 -8.88 28.79 -0.06
CA MET A 115 -10.06 27.93 -0.25
C MET A 115 -10.32 27.03 0.96
N LEU A 116 -9.28 26.48 1.58
CA LEU A 116 -9.38 25.67 2.80
C LEU A 116 -9.84 26.51 4.00
N ASP A 117 -9.28 27.70 4.16
CA ASP A 117 -9.66 28.65 5.22
C ASP A 117 -11.13 29.11 5.08
N ASN A 118 -11.68 29.08 3.85
CA ASN A 118 -13.10 29.31 3.57
C ASN A 118 -13.99 28.07 3.80
N GLY A 119 -13.45 27.01 4.40
CA GLY A 119 -14.19 25.80 4.78
C GLY A 119 -14.31 24.74 3.69
N ARG A 120 -13.58 24.85 2.57
CA ARG A 120 -13.53 23.76 1.57
C ARG A 120 -12.62 22.64 2.05
N SER A 121 -12.96 21.40 1.72
CA SER A 121 -12.07 20.26 1.97
C SER A 121 -10.93 20.21 0.95
N ILE A 122 -9.81 19.58 1.32
CA ILE A 122 -8.70 19.36 0.37
C ILE A 122 -9.17 18.52 -0.83
N ARG A 123 -10.07 17.57 -0.60
CA ARG A 123 -10.69 16.78 -1.69
C ARG A 123 -11.43 17.70 -2.69
N GLN A 124 -12.23 18.64 -2.20
CA GLN A 124 -12.93 19.60 -3.07
C GLN A 124 -11.94 20.49 -3.83
N VAL A 125 -10.90 21.01 -3.15
CA VAL A 125 -9.86 21.82 -3.79
C VAL A 125 -9.16 21.05 -4.92
N LEU A 126 -8.80 19.78 -4.69
CA LEU A 126 -8.20 18.93 -5.73
C LEU A 126 -9.16 18.64 -6.89
N ALA A 127 -10.41 18.27 -6.59
CA ALA A 127 -11.41 17.90 -7.61
C ALA A 127 -11.78 19.07 -8.52
N GLU A 128 -11.91 20.28 -7.96
CA GLU A 128 -12.30 21.48 -8.71
C GLU A 128 -11.12 22.19 -9.37
N SER A 129 -9.89 21.95 -8.91
CA SER A 129 -8.72 22.64 -9.46
C SER A 129 -8.43 22.22 -10.90
N SER A 130 -8.36 23.19 -11.80
CA SER A 130 -7.89 23.03 -13.18
C SER A 130 -6.44 23.50 -13.38
N ASP A 131 -5.78 23.98 -12.32
CA ASP A 131 -4.43 24.52 -12.34
C ASP A 131 -3.43 23.46 -11.82
N PRO A 132 -2.58 22.88 -12.69
CA PRO A 132 -1.60 21.87 -12.27
C PRO A 132 -0.63 22.37 -11.20
N ALA A 133 -0.31 23.67 -11.16
CA ALA A 133 0.58 24.24 -10.15
C ALA A 133 -0.06 24.21 -8.76
N MET A 134 -1.38 24.41 -8.68
CA MET A 134 -2.14 24.33 -7.43
C MET A 134 -2.21 22.88 -6.92
N VAL A 135 -2.48 21.93 -7.82
CA VAL A 135 -2.52 20.51 -7.46
C VAL A 135 -1.14 20.02 -6.99
N LEU A 136 -0.07 20.42 -7.70
CA LEU A 136 1.31 20.12 -7.29
C LEU A 136 1.67 20.75 -5.94
N ALA A 137 1.23 21.99 -5.70
CA ALA A 137 1.44 22.66 -4.43
C ALA A 137 0.71 21.96 -3.27
N VAL A 138 -0.53 21.53 -3.48
CA VAL A 138 -1.29 20.74 -2.50
C VAL A 138 -0.62 19.40 -2.23
N ARG A 139 -0.08 18.73 -3.27
CA ARG A 139 0.69 17.49 -3.12
C ARG A 139 1.91 17.68 -2.21
N GLU A 140 2.62 18.80 -2.37
CA GLU A 140 3.87 19.08 -1.65
C GLU A 140 3.64 19.60 -0.23
N TRP A 141 2.76 20.57 -0.05
CA TRP A 141 2.58 21.29 1.23
C TRP A 141 1.30 20.93 1.99
N GLY A 142 0.36 20.23 1.34
CA GLY A 142 -0.88 19.77 1.95
C GLY A 142 -0.68 18.86 3.17
N PRO A 143 0.23 17.85 3.14
CA PRO A 143 0.49 17.00 4.31
C PRO A 143 0.96 17.79 5.54
N ASP A 144 1.84 18.77 5.34
CA ASP A 144 2.35 19.61 6.44
C ASP A 144 1.27 20.54 6.97
N TYR A 145 0.41 21.07 6.09
CA TYR A 145 -0.75 21.86 6.48
C TYR A 145 -1.74 21.06 7.32
N LEU A 146 -2.09 19.84 6.90
CA LEU A 146 -2.99 18.98 7.66
C LEU A 146 -2.41 18.67 9.04
N ARG A 147 -1.14 18.28 9.09
CA ARG A 147 -0.42 18.03 10.35
C ARG A 147 -0.42 19.23 11.29
N ALA A 148 -0.32 20.45 10.74
CA ALA A 148 -0.32 21.67 11.54
C ALA A 148 -1.72 22.04 12.08
N ASN A 149 -2.79 21.62 11.40
CA ASN A 149 -4.18 21.91 11.76
C ASN A 149 -4.88 20.76 12.50
N GLU A 150 -4.21 19.61 12.67
CA GLU A 150 -4.71 18.54 13.51
C GLU A 150 -4.96 19.05 14.94
N PRO A 151 -6.14 18.78 15.52
CA PRO A 151 -6.41 19.15 16.90
C PRO A 151 -5.38 18.44 17.78
N ARG A 152 -4.52 19.23 18.43
CA ARG A 152 -3.62 18.70 19.45
C ARG A 152 -4.50 18.20 20.58
N ASP A 153 -4.56 16.88 20.71
CA ASP A 153 -5.32 16.23 21.76
C ASP A 153 -4.86 16.83 23.10
N SER A 154 -5.72 17.64 23.72
CA SER A 154 -5.41 18.32 24.96
C SER A 154 -5.27 17.23 26.01
N GLY A 155 -4.04 16.90 26.39
CA GLY A 155 -3.62 15.74 27.18
C GLY A 155 -4.15 15.65 28.61
N LEU A 156 -5.46 15.77 28.81
CA LEU A 156 -6.17 15.54 30.07
C LEU A 156 -6.73 14.11 30.19
N ALA A 157 -6.65 13.30 29.13
CA ALA A 157 -6.88 11.86 29.22
C ALA A 157 -5.54 11.14 29.47
N GLY A 158 -5.17 11.00 30.74
CA GLY A 158 -4.06 10.15 31.15
C GLY A 158 -4.22 8.77 30.50
N TYR A 159 -3.17 8.31 29.82
CA TYR A 159 -3.10 7.06 29.04
C TYR A 159 -3.73 7.03 27.65
N ALA A 160 -4.03 8.17 27.02
CA ALA A 160 -4.39 8.18 25.60
C ALA A 160 -3.18 7.71 24.74
N GLN A 161 -3.42 6.68 23.95
CA GLN A 161 -2.54 6.12 22.93
C GLN A 161 -1.89 7.28 22.15
N ARG A 162 -0.58 7.19 21.86
CA ARG A 162 0.00 8.10 20.86
C ARG A 162 -0.89 7.99 19.61
N PRO A 163 -1.50 9.07 19.13
CA PRO A 163 -2.26 9.00 17.90
C PRO A 163 -1.33 8.41 16.85
N GLU A 164 -1.80 7.34 16.19
CA GLU A 164 -1.05 6.77 15.07
C GLU A 164 -0.76 7.91 14.08
N PRO A 165 0.45 7.98 13.52
CA PRO A 165 0.78 9.03 12.57
C PRO A 165 -0.24 9.00 11.43
N VAL A 166 -0.91 10.14 11.20
CA VAL A 166 -1.91 10.25 10.14
C VAL A 166 -1.27 9.92 8.79
N ASP A 167 -1.85 8.95 8.09
CA ASP A 167 -1.38 8.53 6.78
C ASP A 167 -1.90 9.48 5.69
N TYR A 168 -1.02 10.31 5.14
CA TYR A 168 -1.33 11.21 4.03
C TYR A 168 -1.13 10.56 2.65
N SER A 169 -0.87 9.25 2.56
CA SER A 169 -0.70 8.53 1.29
C SER A 169 -1.92 8.70 0.37
N GLY A 170 -3.13 8.76 0.94
CA GLY A 170 -4.36 9.01 0.19
C GLY A 170 -4.36 10.39 -0.48
N LEU A 171 -3.89 11.43 0.23
CA LEU A 171 -3.81 12.79 -0.29
C LEU A 171 -2.84 12.86 -1.49
N ILE A 172 -1.64 12.30 -1.32
CA ILE A 172 -0.63 12.28 -2.38
C ILE A 172 -1.19 11.57 -3.61
N ARG A 173 -1.81 10.38 -3.43
CA ARG A 173 -2.45 9.62 -4.53
C ARG A 173 -3.52 10.44 -5.24
N SER A 174 -4.44 11.08 -4.52
CA SER A 174 -5.50 11.90 -5.14
C SER A 174 -4.94 13.12 -5.89
N ALA A 175 -3.87 13.74 -5.38
CA ALA A 175 -3.21 14.83 -6.10
C ALA A 175 -2.51 14.33 -7.37
N ASP A 176 -1.85 13.17 -7.32
CA ASP A 176 -1.23 12.55 -8.49
C ASP A 176 -2.25 12.15 -9.55
N GLU A 177 -3.38 11.55 -9.14
CA GLU A 177 -4.49 11.22 -10.04
C GLU A 177 -4.96 12.47 -10.79
N ARG A 178 -5.17 13.56 -10.04
CA ARG A 178 -5.56 14.84 -10.64
C ARG A 178 -4.49 15.41 -11.57
N LEU A 179 -3.21 15.33 -11.21
CA LEU A 179 -2.12 15.74 -12.10
C LEU A 179 -2.08 14.90 -13.38
N GLY A 180 -2.34 13.59 -13.28
CA GLY A 180 -2.46 12.69 -14.41
C GLY A 180 -3.60 13.10 -15.36
N GLU A 181 -4.77 13.46 -14.83
CA GLU A 181 -5.92 13.94 -15.61
C GLU A 181 -5.61 15.26 -16.34
N LEU A 182 -4.98 16.22 -15.65
CA LEU A 182 -4.72 17.56 -16.18
C LEU A 182 -3.59 17.55 -17.21
N LEU A 183 -2.48 16.87 -16.94
CA LEU A 183 -1.27 16.89 -17.78
C LEU A 183 -1.29 15.83 -18.89
N ARG A 184 -2.05 14.75 -18.71
CA ARG A 184 -2.23 13.64 -19.67
C ARG A 184 -0.90 12.97 -20.07
N GLY A 185 -0.96 12.08 -21.07
CA GLY A 185 0.21 11.46 -21.69
C GLY A 185 1.03 10.56 -20.75
N GLU A 186 2.34 10.79 -20.69
CA GLU A 186 3.25 9.97 -19.88
C GLU A 186 3.00 10.13 -18.37
N VAL A 187 2.60 11.32 -17.91
CA VAL A 187 2.27 11.55 -16.50
C VAL A 187 1.09 10.69 -16.07
N ALA A 188 0.01 10.70 -16.85
CA ALA A 188 -1.17 9.85 -16.58
C ALA A 188 -0.79 8.36 -16.54
N THR A 189 0.08 7.93 -17.46
CA THR A 189 0.55 6.53 -17.51
C THR A 189 1.41 6.19 -16.29
N ALA A 190 2.28 7.10 -15.86
CA ALA A 190 3.12 6.92 -14.67
C ALA A 190 2.30 6.84 -13.39
N VAL A 191 1.31 7.72 -13.23
CA VAL A 191 0.40 7.73 -12.07
C VAL A 191 -0.42 6.44 -12.00
N ALA A 192 -1.01 6.01 -13.12
CA ALA A 192 -1.75 4.75 -13.19
C ALA A 192 -0.87 3.54 -12.83
N ALA A 193 0.40 3.53 -13.28
CA ALA A 193 1.34 2.47 -12.94
C ALA A 193 1.70 2.44 -11.45
N LEU A 194 1.89 3.60 -10.81
CA LEU A 194 2.15 3.67 -9.36
C LEU A 194 0.95 3.19 -8.55
N ARG A 195 -0.26 3.59 -8.92
CA ARG A 195 -1.47 3.13 -8.24
C ARG A 195 -1.62 1.61 -8.28
N GLU A 196 -1.40 1.02 -9.47
CA GLU A 196 -1.41 -0.43 -9.63
C GLU A 196 -0.33 -1.10 -8.76
N LEU A 197 0.88 -0.53 -8.73
CA LEU A 197 1.96 -1.04 -7.88
C LEU A 197 1.61 -0.97 -6.39
N ASP A 198 1.05 0.14 -5.90
CA ASP A 198 0.76 0.31 -4.48
C ASP A 198 -0.30 -0.71 -4.01
N VAL A 199 -1.32 -0.97 -4.84
CA VAL A 199 -2.31 -2.04 -4.61
C VAL A 199 -1.63 -3.41 -4.55
N MET A 200 -0.79 -3.72 -5.55
CA MET A 200 -0.07 -5.00 -5.60
C MET A 200 0.90 -5.18 -4.44
N GLU A 201 1.61 -4.13 -4.04
CA GLU A 201 2.57 -4.15 -2.93
C GLU A 201 1.86 -4.37 -1.59
N ALA A 202 0.74 -3.69 -1.35
CA ALA A 202 -0.05 -3.88 -0.12
C ALA A 202 -0.56 -5.32 0.00
N GLY A 203 -1.13 -5.87 -1.08
CA GLY A 203 -1.55 -7.28 -1.12
C GLY A 203 -0.38 -8.24 -0.91
N TRP A 204 0.78 -7.96 -1.51
CA TRP A 204 2.00 -8.74 -1.33
C TRP A 204 2.51 -8.73 0.11
N GLN A 205 2.58 -7.57 0.74
CA GLN A 205 3.06 -7.40 2.11
C GLN A 205 2.20 -8.23 3.08
N SER A 206 0.87 -8.15 2.95
CA SER A 206 -0.04 -8.96 3.78
C SER A 206 0.15 -10.47 3.57
N ARG A 207 0.23 -10.93 2.31
CA ARG A 207 0.43 -12.36 2.01
C ARG A 207 1.78 -12.87 2.50
N SER A 208 2.86 -12.12 2.26
CA SER A 208 4.21 -12.50 2.69
C SER A 208 4.35 -12.52 4.21
N ALA A 209 3.72 -11.59 4.92
CA ALA A 209 3.66 -11.61 6.38
C ALA A 209 2.95 -12.88 6.89
N ASN A 210 1.83 -13.26 6.28
CA ASN A 210 1.08 -14.46 6.62
C ASN A 210 1.87 -15.76 6.36
N VAL A 211 2.61 -15.85 5.24
CA VAL A 211 3.53 -16.98 4.99
C VAL A 211 4.67 -16.97 6.00
N GLY A 212 5.21 -15.79 6.33
CA GLY A 212 6.22 -15.62 7.39
C GLY A 212 5.75 -16.14 8.75
N GLN A 213 4.49 -15.88 9.12
CA GLN A 213 3.89 -16.43 10.34
C GLN A 213 3.82 -17.96 10.33
N GLN A 214 3.45 -18.58 9.20
CA GLN A 214 3.48 -20.04 9.08
C GLN A 214 4.90 -20.62 9.22
N ILE A 215 5.89 -19.95 8.63
CA ILE A 215 7.30 -20.36 8.68
C ILE A 215 7.81 -20.39 10.12
N VAL A 216 7.47 -19.38 10.94
CA VAL A 216 7.87 -19.36 12.36
C VAL A 216 7.01 -20.25 13.26
N GLY A 217 6.01 -20.95 12.69
CA GLY A 217 5.12 -21.85 13.43
C GLY A 217 3.96 -21.15 14.15
N GLY A 218 3.66 -19.90 13.78
CA GLY A 218 2.51 -19.15 14.28
C GLY A 218 1.16 -19.75 13.86
N ALA A 219 0.09 -19.32 14.52
CA ALA A 219 -1.27 -19.66 14.11
C ALA A 219 -1.52 -19.12 12.69
N HIS A 220 -2.20 -19.92 11.87
CA HIS A 220 -2.50 -19.55 10.50
C HIS A 220 -3.94 -19.90 10.15
N ASP A 221 -4.69 -18.88 9.73
CA ASP A 221 -5.97 -19.03 9.07
C ASP A 221 -5.83 -18.55 7.60
N PRO A 222 -5.93 -19.45 6.61
CA PRO A 222 -5.78 -19.09 5.20
C PRO A 222 -6.90 -18.18 4.71
N LEU A 223 -8.10 -18.27 5.29
CA LEU A 223 -9.22 -17.42 4.92
C LEU A 223 -9.00 -16.01 5.45
N GLN A 224 -8.60 -15.88 6.72
CA GLN A 224 -8.28 -14.58 7.31
C GLN A 224 -7.14 -13.89 6.54
N ALA A 225 -6.07 -14.63 6.21
CA ALA A 225 -4.95 -14.11 5.43
C ALA A 225 -5.39 -13.57 4.05
N ALA A 226 -6.32 -14.27 3.38
CA ALA A 226 -6.87 -13.81 2.10
C ALA A 226 -7.73 -12.54 2.26
N ILE A 227 -8.53 -12.47 3.32
CA ILE A 227 -9.33 -11.27 3.64
C ILE A 227 -8.42 -10.08 3.93
N GLU A 228 -7.40 -10.25 4.77
CA GLU A 228 -6.43 -9.20 5.09
C GLU A 228 -5.69 -8.69 3.85
N ALA A 229 -5.30 -9.58 2.94
CA ALA A 229 -4.64 -9.20 1.70
C ALA A 229 -5.57 -8.40 0.77
N HIS A 230 -6.82 -8.84 0.61
CA HIS A 230 -7.80 -8.10 -0.18
C HIS A 230 -8.18 -6.77 0.45
N TYR A 231 -8.28 -6.71 1.77
CA TYR A 231 -8.53 -5.46 2.49
C TYR A 231 -7.36 -4.48 2.30
N ALA A 232 -6.12 -4.96 2.41
CA ALA A 232 -4.93 -4.14 2.15
C ALA A 232 -4.89 -3.62 0.70
N GLU A 233 -5.24 -4.45 -0.28
CA GLU A 233 -5.38 -4.05 -1.70
C GLU A 233 -6.45 -2.95 -1.87
N GLN A 234 -7.62 -3.11 -1.23
CA GLN A 234 -8.69 -2.12 -1.29
C GLN A 234 -8.28 -0.78 -0.68
N MET A 235 -7.64 -0.80 0.50
CA MET A 235 -7.16 0.40 1.18
C MET A 235 -6.06 1.11 0.37
N ALA A 236 -5.12 0.36 -0.20
CA ALA A 236 -4.09 0.88 -1.10
C ALA A 236 -4.64 1.35 -2.46
N GLY A 237 -5.86 0.96 -2.82
CA GLY A 237 -6.58 1.44 -3.99
C GLY A 237 -7.49 2.66 -3.73
N ALA A 238 -7.83 2.92 -2.47
CA ALA A 238 -8.75 3.98 -2.06
C ALA A 238 -8.08 5.36 -2.08
N GLY A 239 -8.71 6.36 -2.71
CA GLY A 239 -8.23 7.74 -2.69
C GLY A 239 -8.36 8.42 -1.32
N TYR A 240 -7.89 9.66 -1.20
CA TYR A 240 -8.02 10.44 0.03
C TYR A 240 -9.49 10.52 0.48
N GLN A 241 -9.74 10.14 1.74
CA GLN A 241 -11.00 10.36 2.43
C GLN A 241 -10.79 11.43 3.50
N ASP A 242 -11.54 12.51 3.40
CA ASP A 242 -11.57 13.53 4.45
C ASP A 242 -12.41 12.98 5.61
N SER A 243 -11.79 12.85 6.78
CA SER A 243 -12.45 12.37 8.00
C SER A 243 -13.55 13.31 8.48
N GLY A 244 -13.65 14.53 7.93
CA GLY A 244 -14.68 15.51 8.27
C GLY A 244 -16.05 15.33 7.58
N ASP A 245 -16.16 14.50 6.53
CA ASP A 245 -17.43 14.33 5.78
C ASP A 245 -18.40 13.32 6.44
N ASP A 246 -17.97 12.58 7.48
CA ASP A 246 -18.76 11.47 8.07
C ASP A 246 -19.55 11.85 9.34
N THR A 247 -19.56 13.13 9.74
CA THR A 247 -20.26 13.58 10.97
C THR A 247 -21.73 13.99 10.74
N GLY A 248 -22.33 13.72 9.57
CA GLY A 248 -23.49 14.50 9.12
C GLY A 248 -24.82 13.82 8.79
N ASP A 249 -24.93 12.48 8.69
CA ASP A 249 -26.21 11.89 8.22
C ASP A 249 -26.48 10.47 8.72
N SER A 250 -26.31 10.23 10.02
CA SER A 250 -27.06 9.13 10.66
C SER A 250 -28.50 9.61 10.84
N PRO A 251 -29.49 9.03 10.13
CA PRO A 251 -30.89 9.35 10.39
C PRO A 251 -31.19 9.01 11.85
N PRO A 252 -31.99 9.83 12.57
CA PRO A 252 -32.41 9.47 13.91
C PRO A 252 -33.14 8.14 13.79
N THR A 253 -32.57 7.09 14.40
CA THR A 253 -33.30 5.87 14.72
C THR A 253 -34.46 6.29 15.59
N GLY A 254 -35.61 6.48 14.95
CA GLY A 254 -36.86 6.78 15.61
C GLY A 254 -37.19 5.63 16.54
N ASP A 255 -37.19 5.93 17.84
CA ASP A 255 -38.01 5.23 18.80
C ASP A 255 -39.45 5.19 18.27
N ALA A 256 -39.96 3.98 18.07
CA ALA A 256 -41.39 3.74 17.96
C ALA A 256 -41.71 2.43 18.68
N ALA A 257 -42.12 2.61 19.94
CA ALA A 257 -43.15 1.92 20.73
C ALA A 257 -43.43 0.43 20.46
#